data_AF-A0A2P2BZQ8-F1
#
_entry.id   AF-A0A2P2BZQ8-F1
#
_cell.length_a   1.000
_cell.length_b   1.000
_cell.length_c   1.000
_cell.angle_alpha   90.00
_cell.angle_beta   90.00
_cell.angle_gamma   90.00
#
_symmetry.space_group_name_H-M   'P 1'
#
loop_
_entity.id
_entity.type
_entity.pdbx_description
1 polymer ?
#
loop_
_entity_poly.entity_id
_entity_poly.type
_entity_poly.pdbx_seq_one_letter_code
_entity_poly.pdbx_strand_id
1 'polypeptide(L)'
;MVTPTGYILCATPRTGSTFLCSLLASTGVLGRPESYFREPDEVTWAASFGLPTVGRRVQDYQSFVQAVRCAATTENGVFGARVMWGTVERIVQGLDAPAHQSDLATLQAVFGPLVFVHLQREDSLRQAVSWARAEQTGYWQEGDVVQRSPEPDVGQLVGLAQSIREHNTAWRTWFADNGIEPLDVTYEGLVGHPHRTLTSIADLLGIVPPLDWRPGTPPRKQADRVNEEWHAPLRSAENREHGEVW
;
A
#
# COMPACT_ATOMS: atom_id res chain seq x y z
N MET A 1 -18.65 -13.72 16.69
CA MET A 1 -17.72 -12.71 16.13
C MET A 1 -18.27 -12.29 14.79
N VAL A 2 -18.27 -10.99 14.47
CA VAL A 2 -18.74 -10.50 13.17
C VAL A 2 -17.66 -10.81 12.12
N THR A 3 -18.03 -11.47 11.02
CA THR A 3 -17.09 -11.76 9.92
C THR A 3 -16.65 -10.45 9.27
N PRO A 4 -15.34 -10.21 9.09
CA PRO A 4 -14.86 -9.05 8.34
C PRO A 4 -15.39 -9.04 6.91
N THR A 5 -15.77 -7.86 6.43
CA THR A 5 -16.33 -7.66 5.08
C THR A 5 -15.35 -6.98 4.13
N GLY A 6 -14.12 -6.77 4.57
CA GLY A 6 -13.08 -6.20 3.72
C GLY A 6 -11.74 -6.08 4.41
N TYR A 7 -10.78 -5.48 3.71
CA TYR A 7 -9.43 -5.30 4.21
C TYR A 7 -8.78 -4.01 3.73
N ILE A 8 -7.77 -3.57 4.49
CA ILE A 8 -6.84 -2.50 4.08
C ILE A 8 -5.43 -3.10 3.98
N LEU A 9 -4.80 -2.95 2.82
CA LEU A 9 -3.37 -3.19 2.63
C LEU A 9 -2.61 -1.96 3.15
N CYS A 10 -2.10 -2.06 4.37
CA CYS A 10 -1.24 -1.08 5.03
C CYS A 10 0.19 -1.29 4.52
N ALA A 11 0.69 -0.35 3.74
CA ALA A 11 2.00 -0.50 3.10
C ALA A 11 2.84 0.78 3.19
N THR A 12 4.08 0.66 2.74
CA THR A 12 4.93 1.78 2.32
C THR A 12 5.25 1.65 0.83
N PRO A 13 5.65 2.73 0.13
CA PRO A 13 5.99 2.65 -1.29
C PRO A 13 7.08 1.59 -1.55
N ARG A 14 6.95 0.85 -2.67
CA ARG A 14 7.92 -0.16 -3.14
C ARG A 14 8.05 -1.44 -2.29
N THR A 15 6.97 -1.82 -1.61
CA THR A 15 6.83 -3.10 -0.87
C THR A 15 6.16 -4.22 -1.69
N GLY A 16 5.87 -4.01 -2.97
CA GLY A 16 5.15 -4.97 -3.82
C GLY A 16 3.63 -4.91 -3.69
N SER A 17 3.09 -3.90 -3.02
CA SER A 17 1.65 -3.72 -2.84
C SER A 17 0.85 -3.66 -4.16
N THR A 18 1.42 -3.12 -5.24
CA THR A 18 0.79 -3.16 -6.59
C THR A 18 0.63 -4.59 -7.09
N PHE A 19 1.62 -5.46 -6.86
CA PHE A 19 1.53 -6.87 -7.26
C PHE A 19 0.43 -7.58 -6.45
N LEU A 20 0.42 -7.38 -5.13
CA LEU A 20 -0.63 -7.95 -4.28
C LEU A 20 -2.02 -7.45 -4.68
N CYS A 21 -2.18 -6.16 -4.98
CA CYS A 21 -3.43 -5.60 -5.49
C CYS A 21 -3.90 -6.32 -6.76
N SER A 22 -3.00 -6.49 -7.74
CA SER A 22 -3.30 -7.20 -9.00
C SER A 22 -3.72 -8.65 -8.76
N LEU A 23 -3.03 -9.38 -7.88
CA LEU A 23 -3.38 -10.75 -7.53
C LEU A 23 -4.78 -10.82 -6.90
N LEU A 24 -5.05 -10.00 -5.89
CA LEU A 24 -6.34 -9.99 -5.18
C LEU A 24 -7.49 -9.63 -6.13
N ALA A 25 -7.33 -8.58 -6.94
CA ALA A 25 -8.31 -8.17 -7.93
C ALA A 25 -8.58 -9.28 -8.97
N SER A 26 -7.53 -10.00 -9.41
CA SER A 26 -7.65 -11.07 -10.41
C SER A 26 -8.47 -12.28 -9.94
N THR A 27 -8.73 -12.41 -8.63
CA THR A 27 -9.62 -13.47 -8.11
C THR A 27 -11.09 -13.22 -8.40
N GLY A 28 -11.48 -11.95 -8.62
CA GLY A 28 -12.88 -11.53 -8.73
C GLY A 28 -13.67 -11.58 -7.41
N VAL A 29 -13.08 -12.05 -6.31
CA VAL A 29 -13.78 -12.28 -5.03
C VAL A 29 -13.10 -11.66 -3.80
N LEU A 30 -11.88 -11.13 -3.95
CA LEU A 30 -11.13 -10.49 -2.87
C LEU A 30 -11.06 -8.96 -3.04
N GLY A 31 -12.17 -8.34 -3.43
CA GLY A 31 -12.24 -6.90 -3.67
C GLY A 31 -11.45 -6.44 -4.91
N ARG A 32 -11.42 -5.13 -5.11
CA ARG A 32 -10.68 -4.47 -6.20
C ARG A 32 -9.69 -3.45 -5.60
N PRO A 33 -8.65 -3.90 -4.86
CA PRO A 33 -7.77 -3.01 -4.13
C PRO A 33 -6.93 -2.12 -5.05
N GLU A 34 -7.04 -0.81 -4.86
CA GLU A 34 -6.21 0.20 -5.52
C GLU A 34 -5.79 1.31 -4.56
N SER A 35 -4.93 2.21 -5.03
CA SER A 35 -4.54 3.45 -4.32
C SER A 35 -5.59 4.56 -4.46
N TYR A 36 -6.85 4.26 -4.12
CA TYR A 36 -7.94 5.22 -4.25
C TYR A 36 -7.71 6.53 -3.50
N PHE A 37 -7.14 6.46 -2.31
CA PHE A 37 -6.94 7.61 -1.42
C PHE A 37 -5.58 8.30 -1.59
N ARG A 38 -4.74 7.87 -2.54
CA ARG A 38 -3.42 8.48 -2.73
C ARG A 38 -3.60 9.87 -3.35
N GLU A 39 -3.13 10.92 -2.70
CA GLU A 39 -2.97 12.21 -3.37
C GLU A 39 -1.78 12.15 -4.36
N PRO A 40 -1.89 12.65 -5.61
CA PRO A 40 -2.98 13.45 -6.18
C PRO A 40 -4.07 12.65 -6.93
N ASP A 41 -4.06 11.31 -6.88
CA ASP A 41 -4.96 10.45 -7.66
C ASP A 41 -6.43 10.56 -7.26
N GLU A 42 -6.73 11.06 -6.05
CA GLU A 42 -8.10 11.26 -5.58
C GLU A 42 -8.95 12.04 -6.61
N VAL A 43 -8.37 13.05 -7.26
CA VAL A 43 -9.06 13.85 -8.30
C VAL A 43 -9.36 13.01 -9.54
N THR A 44 -8.42 12.17 -9.97
CA THR A 44 -8.60 11.27 -11.11
C THR A 44 -9.67 10.22 -10.80
N TRP A 45 -9.66 9.65 -9.60
CA TRP A 45 -10.70 8.71 -9.16
C TRP A 45 -12.06 9.38 -9.05
N ALA A 46 -12.15 10.55 -8.42
CA ALA A 46 -13.39 11.32 -8.33
C ALA A 46 -13.97 11.61 -9.71
N ALA A 47 -13.16 12.05 -10.66
CA ALA A 47 -13.59 12.25 -12.04
C ALA A 47 -14.11 10.95 -12.69
N SER A 48 -13.43 9.81 -12.46
CA SER A 48 -13.88 8.50 -12.96
C SER A 48 -15.22 8.05 -12.36
N PHE A 49 -15.54 8.51 -11.15
CA PHE A 49 -16.82 8.27 -10.48
C PHE A 49 -17.89 9.32 -10.80
N GLY A 50 -17.58 10.32 -11.64
CA GLY A 50 -18.48 11.42 -11.97
C GLY A 50 -18.69 12.41 -10.82
N LEU A 51 -17.76 12.48 -9.87
CA LEU A 51 -17.81 13.38 -8.72
C LEU A 51 -17.11 14.72 -9.03
N PRO A 52 -17.65 15.84 -8.54
CA PRO A 52 -17.06 17.16 -8.79
C PRO A 52 -15.75 17.36 -8.02
N THR A 53 -14.83 18.08 -8.65
CA THR A 53 -13.51 18.43 -8.10
C THR A 53 -13.27 19.94 -8.22
N VAL A 54 -12.59 20.52 -7.24
CA VAL A 54 -12.19 21.94 -7.24
C VAL A 54 -10.67 22.02 -7.16
N GLY A 55 -10.03 22.49 -8.25
CA GLY A 55 -8.58 22.51 -8.35
C GLY A 55 -7.99 21.10 -8.22
N ARG A 56 -7.15 20.87 -7.20
CA ARG A 56 -6.51 19.57 -6.93
C ARG A 56 -7.18 18.79 -5.80
N ARG A 57 -8.47 19.07 -5.50
CA ARG A 57 -9.20 18.43 -4.40
C ARG A 57 -10.57 17.93 -4.84
N VAL A 58 -11.00 16.85 -4.21
CA VAL A 58 -12.38 16.36 -4.26
C VAL A 58 -13.28 17.33 -3.49
N GLN A 59 -14.42 17.71 -4.07
CA GLN A 59 -15.32 18.69 -3.45
C GLN A 59 -16.07 18.10 -2.24
N ASP A 60 -16.59 16.89 -2.36
CA ASP A 60 -17.26 16.15 -1.29
C ASP A 60 -16.51 14.84 -1.03
N TYR A 61 -15.75 14.83 0.06
CA TYR A 61 -14.91 13.69 0.39
C TYR A 61 -15.70 12.50 0.90
N GLN A 62 -16.81 12.70 1.60
CA GLN A 62 -17.65 11.59 2.08
C GLN A 62 -18.29 10.88 0.88
N SER A 63 -18.83 11.62 -0.08
CA SER A 63 -19.34 11.04 -1.34
C SER A 63 -18.25 10.29 -2.10
N PHE A 64 -17.03 10.82 -2.13
CA PHE A 64 -15.88 10.12 -2.73
C PHE A 64 -15.53 8.83 -2.02
N VAL A 65 -15.47 8.82 -0.69
CA VAL A 65 -15.20 7.62 0.08
C VAL A 65 -16.29 6.56 -0.14
N GLN A 66 -17.57 6.95 -0.23
CA GLN A 66 -18.64 6.02 -0.57
C GLN A 66 -18.51 5.47 -2.00
N ALA A 67 -18.14 6.30 -2.98
CA ALA A 67 -17.87 5.85 -4.34
C ALA A 67 -16.68 4.88 -4.39
N VAL A 68 -15.62 5.15 -3.63
CA VAL A 68 -14.48 4.23 -3.47
C VAL A 68 -14.93 2.91 -2.89
N ARG A 69 -15.71 2.92 -1.79
CA ARG A 69 -16.26 1.69 -1.20
C ARG A 69 -17.01 0.86 -2.24
N CYS A 70 -17.87 1.47 -3.04
CA CYS A 70 -18.59 0.77 -4.11
C CYS A 70 -17.64 0.20 -5.19
N ALA A 71 -16.69 1.00 -5.69
CA ALA A 71 -15.77 0.59 -6.75
C ALA A 71 -14.83 -0.55 -6.30
N ALA A 72 -14.35 -0.45 -5.06
CA ALA A 72 -13.39 -1.35 -4.43
C ALA A 72 -14.00 -2.69 -3.96
N THR A 73 -15.33 -2.84 -4.01
CA THR A 73 -16.05 -4.01 -3.50
C THR A 73 -16.45 -4.96 -4.63
N THR A 74 -16.07 -6.23 -4.53
CA THR A 74 -16.50 -7.29 -5.47
C THR A 74 -17.95 -7.71 -5.23
N GLU A 75 -18.55 -8.43 -6.18
CA GLU A 75 -19.98 -8.80 -6.14
C GLU A 75 -20.37 -9.63 -4.90
N ASN A 76 -19.42 -10.38 -4.35
CA ASN A 76 -19.58 -11.12 -3.10
C ASN A 76 -19.47 -10.25 -1.83
N GLY A 77 -19.39 -8.92 -1.97
CA GLY A 77 -19.41 -7.96 -0.86
C GLY A 77 -18.07 -7.68 -0.19
N VAL A 78 -16.96 -8.20 -0.73
CA VAL A 78 -15.62 -7.99 -0.14
C VAL A 78 -15.02 -6.67 -0.62
N PHE A 79 -14.76 -5.76 0.31
CA PHE A 79 -14.02 -4.52 0.07
C PHE A 79 -12.50 -4.75 0.18
N GLY A 80 -11.71 -4.06 -0.67
CA GLY A 80 -10.26 -4.02 -0.52
C GLY A 80 -9.69 -2.68 -0.97
N ALA A 81 -8.75 -2.12 -0.22
CA ALA A 81 -8.03 -0.90 -0.62
C ALA A 81 -6.57 -0.92 -0.17
N ARG A 82 -5.71 -0.18 -0.87
CA ARG A 82 -4.31 0.04 -0.47
C ARG A 82 -4.14 1.43 0.11
N VAL A 83 -3.52 1.51 1.28
CA VAL A 83 -3.23 2.75 1.99
C VAL A 83 -1.75 2.80 2.35
N MET A 84 -1.11 3.91 2.01
CA MET A 84 0.23 4.23 2.49
C MET A 84 0.11 5.05 3.78
N TRP A 85 1.10 4.99 4.69
CA TRP A 85 1.01 5.67 5.98
C TRP A 85 0.62 7.15 5.86
N GLY A 86 1.30 7.90 5.00
CA GLY A 86 1.02 9.34 4.77
C GLY A 86 -0.38 9.67 4.23
N THR A 87 -1.21 8.66 3.96
CA THR A 87 -2.59 8.83 3.49
C THR A 87 -3.63 8.65 4.62
N VAL A 88 -3.28 8.00 5.73
CA VAL A 88 -4.24 7.65 6.79
C VAL A 88 -4.91 8.90 7.38
N GLU A 89 -4.12 9.88 7.77
CA GLU A 89 -4.61 11.14 8.36
C GLU A 89 -5.61 11.84 7.43
N ARG A 90 -5.30 11.90 6.13
CA ARG A 90 -6.14 12.53 5.12
C ARG A 90 -7.52 11.84 4.98
N ILE A 91 -7.55 10.52 5.05
CA ILE A 91 -8.79 9.73 5.01
C ILE A 91 -9.64 10.04 6.25
N VAL A 92 -9.03 9.94 7.44
CA VAL A 92 -9.73 10.14 8.72
C VAL A 92 -10.28 11.56 8.83
N GLN A 93 -9.47 12.57 8.53
CA GLN A 93 -9.89 13.97 8.55
C GLN A 93 -10.99 14.25 7.52
N GLY A 94 -10.90 13.65 6.33
CA GLY A 94 -11.89 13.86 5.28
C GLY A 94 -13.26 13.24 5.57
N LEU A 95 -13.33 12.28 6.50
CA LEU A 95 -14.59 11.66 6.91
C LEU A 95 -15.39 12.51 7.92
N ASP A 96 -14.81 13.58 8.46
CA ASP A 96 -15.44 14.49 9.41
C ASP A 96 -16.09 13.76 10.60
N ALA A 97 -15.37 12.77 11.14
CA ALA A 97 -15.85 12.00 12.29
C ALA A 97 -15.86 12.84 13.57
N PRO A 98 -16.74 12.54 14.54
CA PRO A 98 -16.73 13.16 15.86
C PRO A 98 -15.35 13.16 16.52
N ALA A 99 -14.97 14.26 17.18
CA ALA A 99 -13.61 14.47 17.71
C ALA A 99 -13.09 13.41 18.71
N HIS A 100 -13.97 12.59 19.29
CA HIS A 100 -13.63 11.54 20.25
C HIS A 100 -13.61 10.14 19.61
N GLN A 101 -13.94 10.02 18.33
CA GLN A 101 -13.95 8.75 17.61
C GLN A 101 -12.52 8.40 17.18
N SER A 102 -12.09 7.17 17.47
CA SER A 102 -10.78 6.70 17.01
C SER A 102 -10.73 6.54 15.49
N ASP A 103 -9.53 6.61 14.92
CA ASP A 103 -9.29 6.35 13.50
C ASP A 103 -9.90 5.01 13.05
N LEU A 104 -9.70 3.94 13.83
CA LEU A 104 -10.24 2.63 13.53
C LEU A 104 -11.77 2.66 13.47
N ALA A 105 -12.43 3.28 14.45
CA ALA A 105 -13.87 3.38 14.46
C ALA A 105 -14.37 4.22 13.27
N THR A 106 -13.67 5.29 12.90
CA THR A 106 -13.97 6.12 11.73
C THR A 106 -13.88 5.32 10.43
N LEU A 107 -12.84 4.53 10.24
CA LEU A 107 -12.69 3.65 9.08
C LEU A 107 -13.78 2.57 9.05
N GLN A 108 -14.04 1.91 10.18
CA GLN A 108 -15.03 0.82 10.26
C GLN A 108 -16.48 1.29 10.10
N ALA A 109 -16.79 2.53 10.48
CA ALA A 109 -18.11 3.13 10.23
C ALA A 109 -18.45 3.19 8.73
N VAL A 110 -17.43 3.33 7.89
CA VAL A 110 -17.59 3.41 6.43
C VAL A 110 -17.45 2.05 5.78
N PHE A 111 -16.36 1.33 6.07
CA PHE A 111 -15.98 0.12 5.33
C PHE A 111 -16.46 -1.18 5.97
N GLY A 112 -17.09 -1.10 7.15
CA GLY A 112 -17.46 -2.26 7.95
C GLY A 112 -16.28 -2.84 8.72
N PRO A 113 -16.42 -4.02 9.33
CA PRO A 113 -15.31 -4.68 10.03
C PRO A 113 -14.20 -5.07 9.04
N LEU A 114 -12.96 -4.70 9.37
CA LEU A 114 -11.80 -4.78 8.49
C LEU A 114 -10.76 -5.77 8.99
N VAL A 115 -10.12 -6.47 8.06
CA VAL A 115 -8.80 -7.09 8.23
C VAL A 115 -7.73 -6.08 7.84
N PHE A 116 -6.64 -6.01 8.61
CA PHE A 116 -5.48 -5.21 8.24
C PHE A 116 -4.36 -6.13 7.77
N VAL A 117 -3.83 -5.86 6.58
CA VAL A 117 -2.69 -6.59 6.01
C VAL A 117 -1.52 -5.63 5.96
N HIS A 118 -0.48 -5.91 6.74
CA HIS A 118 0.68 -5.06 6.83
C HIS A 118 1.79 -5.59 5.92
N LEU A 119 1.97 -4.91 4.78
CA LEU A 119 2.96 -5.29 3.78
C LEU A 119 4.25 -4.49 3.94
N GLN A 120 5.32 -5.22 4.23
CA GLN A 120 6.65 -4.67 4.43
C GLN A 120 7.67 -5.29 3.47
N ARG A 121 8.86 -4.73 3.42
CA ARG A 121 10.00 -5.32 2.71
C ARG A 121 11.14 -5.48 3.70
N GLU A 122 11.73 -6.67 3.73
CA GLU A 122 12.78 -7.00 4.70
C GLU A 122 14.03 -6.14 4.47
N ASP A 123 14.41 -5.94 3.20
CA ASP A 123 15.53 -5.08 2.82
C ASP A 123 15.05 -3.63 2.53
N SER A 124 15.02 -2.82 3.59
CA SER A 124 14.61 -1.40 3.54
C SER A 124 15.54 -0.54 2.69
N LEU A 125 16.83 -0.87 2.59
CA LEU A 125 17.79 -0.15 1.76
C LEU A 125 17.53 -0.40 0.27
N ARG A 126 17.27 -1.64 -0.12
CA ARG A 126 16.81 -1.96 -1.48
C ARG A 126 15.43 -1.39 -1.78
N GLN A 127 14.58 -1.22 -0.76
CA GLN A 127 13.32 -0.50 -0.90
C GLN A 127 13.58 0.98 -1.22
N ALA A 128 14.45 1.66 -0.47
CA ALA A 128 14.82 3.05 -0.68
C ALA A 128 15.42 3.28 -2.08
N VAL A 129 16.34 2.42 -2.52
CA VAL A 129 16.91 2.46 -3.87
C VAL A 129 15.81 2.32 -4.93
N SER A 130 14.90 1.35 -4.75
CA SER A 130 13.80 1.18 -5.69
C SER A 130 12.83 2.36 -5.70
N TRP A 131 12.67 3.06 -4.58
CA TRP A 131 11.81 4.23 -4.48
C TRP A 131 12.46 5.43 -5.16
N ALA A 132 13.72 5.73 -4.85
CA ALA A 132 14.48 6.80 -5.49
C ALA A 132 14.44 6.67 -7.03
N ARG A 133 14.67 5.45 -7.54
CA ARG A 133 14.58 5.19 -8.99
C ARG A 133 13.20 5.48 -9.56
N ALA A 134 12.13 5.06 -8.87
CA ALA A 134 10.77 5.30 -9.34
C ALA A 134 10.44 6.80 -9.38
N GLU A 135 10.87 7.57 -8.38
CA GLU A 135 10.73 9.03 -8.36
C GLU A 135 11.51 9.70 -9.49
N GLN A 136 12.76 9.31 -9.70
CA GLN A 136 13.61 9.93 -10.72
C GLN A 136 13.16 9.59 -12.13
N THR A 137 12.78 8.34 -12.38
CA THR A 137 12.47 7.85 -13.74
C THR A 137 11.01 8.03 -14.12
N GLY A 138 10.13 8.27 -13.15
CA GLY A 138 8.68 8.21 -13.35
C GLY A 138 8.14 6.79 -13.58
N TYR A 139 8.99 5.75 -13.47
CA TYR A 139 8.60 4.35 -13.70
C TYR A 139 8.23 3.67 -12.38
N TRP A 140 6.94 3.59 -12.09
CA TRP A 140 6.40 3.02 -10.85
C TRP A 140 5.90 1.59 -11.04
N GLN A 141 5.32 1.30 -12.20
CA GLN A 141 4.75 0.00 -12.52
C GLN A 141 4.94 -0.37 -13.99
N GLU A 142 4.65 -1.62 -14.31
CA GLU A 142 4.73 -2.10 -15.69
C GLU A 142 3.73 -1.36 -16.57
N GLY A 143 4.21 -0.83 -17.71
CA GLY A 143 3.46 0.04 -18.61
C GLY A 143 3.87 1.51 -18.57
N ASP A 144 4.57 1.96 -17.54
CA ASP A 144 5.07 3.34 -17.47
C ASP A 144 6.22 3.57 -18.48
N VAL A 145 6.37 4.81 -18.95
CA VAL A 145 7.48 5.21 -19.82
C VAL A 145 8.57 5.85 -18.98
N VAL A 146 9.81 5.34 -19.09
CA VAL A 146 10.98 5.91 -18.41
C VAL A 146 11.23 7.33 -18.93
N GLN A 147 11.16 8.31 -18.04
CA GLN A 147 11.28 9.73 -18.37
C GLN A 147 12.73 10.20 -18.47
N ARG A 148 13.62 9.62 -17.65
CA ARG A 148 15.06 9.90 -17.64
C ARG A 148 15.85 8.72 -17.09
N SER A 149 17.16 8.73 -17.32
CA SER A 149 18.07 7.81 -16.64
C SER A 149 18.20 8.19 -15.16
N PRO A 150 18.17 7.20 -14.25
CA PRO A 150 18.36 7.43 -12.82
C PRO A 150 19.83 7.65 -12.48
N GLU A 151 20.13 8.51 -11.50
CA GLU A 151 21.47 8.80 -10.99
C GLU A 151 21.51 8.67 -9.45
N PRO A 152 22.60 8.14 -8.88
CA PRO A 152 22.70 7.94 -7.44
C PRO A 152 22.72 9.29 -6.70
N ASP A 153 21.74 9.48 -5.82
CA ASP A 153 21.69 10.58 -4.88
C ASP A 153 21.65 10.00 -3.46
N VAL A 154 22.79 9.99 -2.78
CA VAL A 154 22.92 9.40 -1.44
C VAL A 154 22.05 10.14 -0.42
N GLY A 155 21.88 11.45 -0.55
CA GLY A 155 21.03 12.24 0.34
C GLY A 155 19.56 11.87 0.19
N GLN A 156 19.08 11.74 -1.06
CA GLN A 156 17.74 11.21 -1.34
C GLN A 156 17.56 9.80 -0.77
N LEU A 157 18.55 8.92 -0.97
CA LEU A 157 18.47 7.52 -0.51
C LEU A 157 18.40 7.40 1.01
N VAL A 158 19.20 8.16 1.76
CA VAL A 158 19.16 8.22 3.23
C VAL A 158 17.80 8.76 3.68
N GLY A 159 17.33 9.87 3.09
CA GLY A 159 16.01 10.43 3.39
C GLY A 159 14.88 9.42 3.19
N LEU A 160 14.89 8.68 2.08
CA LEU A 160 13.90 7.64 1.81
C LEU A 160 14.01 6.45 2.76
N ALA A 161 15.23 6.02 3.12
CA ALA A 161 15.45 4.96 4.10
C ALA A 161 14.90 5.37 5.48
N GLN A 162 15.09 6.63 5.89
CA GLN A 162 14.48 7.19 7.08
C GLN A 162 12.95 7.22 6.99
N SER A 163 12.38 7.74 5.90
CA SER A 163 10.92 7.77 5.71
C SER A 163 10.29 6.37 5.74
N ILE A 164 10.97 5.36 5.19
CA ILE A 164 10.51 3.96 5.27
C ILE A 164 10.45 3.49 6.72
N ARG A 165 11.50 3.76 7.51
CA ARG A 165 11.54 3.40 8.94
C ARG A 165 10.44 4.11 9.72
N GLU A 166 10.27 5.41 9.50
CA GLU A 166 9.25 6.23 10.16
C GLU A 166 7.84 5.71 9.84
N HIS A 167 7.52 5.49 8.57
CA HIS A 167 6.20 4.97 8.18
C HIS A 167 5.93 3.55 8.69
N ASN A 168 6.92 2.66 8.66
CA ASN A 168 6.78 1.31 9.22
C ASN A 168 6.57 1.34 10.74
N THR A 169 7.25 2.25 11.44
CA THR A 169 7.08 2.45 12.88
C THR A 169 5.69 2.99 13.16
N ALA A 170 5.25 3.98 12.40
CA ALA A 170 3.96 4.63 12.59
C ALA A 170 2.78 3.68 12.34
N TRP A 171 2.87 2.79 11.32
CA TRP A 171 1.91 1.70 11.15
C TRP A 171 1.83 0.79 12.39
N ARG A 172 2.99 0.34 12.91
CA ARG A 172 3.05 -0.54 14.09
C ARG A 172 2.49 0.13 15.34
N THR A 173 2.82 1.40 15.56
CA THR A 173 2.24 2.21 16.65
C THR A 173 0.73 2.31 16.52
N TRP A 174 0.24 2.65 15.32
CA TRP A 174 -1.20 2.76 15.07
C TRP A 174 -1.94 1.44 15.31
N PHE A 175 -1.36 0.30 14.90
CA PHE A 175 -1.93 -1.01 15.21
C PHE A 175 -1.99 -1.27 16.72
N ALA A 176 -0.89 -1.00 17.45
CA ALA A 176 -0.84 -1.18 18.89
C ALA A 176 -1.85 -0.29 19.63
N ASP A 177 -1.93 0.98 19.27
CA ASP A 177 -2.84 1.96 19.87
C ASP A 177 -4.32 1.60 19.65
N ASN A 178 -4.63 0.90 18.57
CA ASN A 178 -5.99 0.44 18.24
C ASN A 178 -6.23 -1.04 18.57
N GLY A 179 -5.27 -1.75 19.19
CA GLY A 179 -5.40 -3.17 19.52
C GLY A 179 -5.58 -4.10 18.30
N ILE A 180 -4.98 -3.74 17.17
CA ILE A 180 -5.08 -4.48 15.91
C ILE A 180 -3.93 -5.49 15.82
N GLU A 181 -4.26 -6.73 15.51
CA GLU A 181 -3.30 -7.75 15.07
C GLU A 181 -3.36 -7.85 13.54
N PRO A 182 -2.42 -7.23 12.81
CA PRO A 182 -2.42 -7.29 11.35
C PRO A 182 -1.91 -8.65 10.84
N LEU A 183 -2.31 -9.03 9.64
CA LEU A 183 -1.61 -10.05 8.86
C LEU A 183 -0.31 -9.45 8.34
N ASP A 184 0.82 -9.80 8.95
CA ASP A 184 2.14 -9.40 8.47
C ASP A 184 2.51 -10.17 7.19
N VAL A 185 2.88 -9.42 6.16
CA VAL A 185 3.33 -9.95 4.87
C VAL A 185 4.64 -9.27 4.49
N THR A 186 5.63 -10.04 4.07
CA THR A 186 6.86 -9.49 3.49
C THR A 186 6.81 -9.56 1.96
N TYR A 187 7.43 -8.59 1.29
CA TYR A 187 7.61 -8.58 -0.15
C TYR A 187 8.25 -9.87 -0.64
N GLU A 188 9.28 -10.35 0.07
CA GLU A 188 9.99 -11.58 -0.20
C GLU A 188 9.06 -12.80 -0.10
N GLY A 189 8.24 -12.85 0.96
CA GLY A 189 7.22 -13.87 1.14
C GLY A 189 6.15 -13.84 0.04
N LEU A 190 5.66 -12.66 -0.32
CA LEU A 190 4.68 -12.44 -1.39
C LEU A 190 5.21 -12.89 -2.75
N VAL A 191 6.43 -12.52 -3.11
CA VAL A 191 7.03 -12.89 -4.40
C VAL A 191 7.37 -14.38 -4.45
N GLY A 192 7.87 -14.94 -3.35
CA GLY A 192 8.20 -16.37 -3.27
C GLY A 192 6.98 -17.28 -3.21
N HIS A 193 5.89 -16.83 -2.57
CA HIS A 193 4.73 -17.65 -2.25
C HIS A 193 3.39 -16.89 -2.38
N PRO A 194 3.06 -16.35 -3.58
CA PRO A 194 1.87 -15.51 -3.77
C PRO A 194 0.56 -16.21 -3.41
N HIS A 195 0.45 -17.51 -3.68
CA HIS A 195 -0.71 -18.32 -3.28
C HIS A 195 -0.90 -18.31 -1.76
N ARG A 196 0.18 -18.41 -0.98
CA ARG A 196 0.10 -18.47 0.47
C ARG A 196 -0.44 -17.16 1.03
N THR A 197 0.09 -16.02 0.56
CA THR A 197 -0.39 -14.69 0.98
C THR A 197 -1.86 -14.52 0.65
N LEU A 198 -2.29 -14.90 -0.55
CA LEU A 198 -3.67 -14.80 -0.97
C LEU A 198 -4.60 -15.66 -0.10
N THR A 199 -4.24 -16.93 0.13
CA THR A 199 -5.02 -17.84 0.98
C THR A 199 -5.13 -17.31 2.40
N SER A 200 -4.06 -16.78 3.00
CA SER A 200 -4.13 -16.19 4.34
C SER A 200 -5.10 -15.01 4.42
N ILE A 201 -5.16 -14.15 3.39
CA ILE A 201 -6.13 -13.05 3.35
C ILE A 201 -7.55 -13.60 3.19
N ALA A 202 -7.74 -14.57 2.30
CA ALA A 202 -9.04 -15.18 2.04
C ALA A 202 -9.61 -15.90 3.27
N ASP A 203 -8.77 -16.62 4.02
CA ASP A 203 -9.14 -17.32 5.24
C ASP A 203 -9.63 -16.35 6.32
N LEU A 204 -8.96 -15.21 6.50
CA LEU A 204 -9.37 -14.16 7.45
C LEU A 204 -10.72 -13.52 7.08
N LEU A 205 -11.06 -13.51 5.79
CA LEU A 205 -12.33 -13.00 5.27
C LEU A 205 -13.41 -14.10 5.16
N GLY A 206 -13.07 -15.37 5.43
CA GLY A 206 -13.98 -16.50 5.24
C GLY A 206 -14.37 -16.75 3.77
N ILE A 207 -13.49 -16.39 2.83
CA ILE A 207 -13.71 -16.53 1.39
C ILE A 207 -12.90 -17.70 0.85
N VAL A 208 -13.51 -18.47 -0.05
CA VAL A 208 -12.81 -19.51 -0.83
C VAL A 208 -12.52 -18.94 -2.22
N PRO A 209 -11.25 -18.66 -2.58
CA PRO A 209 -10.89 -18.23 -3.92
C PRO A 209 -11.17 -19.33 -4.96
N PRO A 210 -11.32 -18.99 -6.26
CA PRO A 210 -11.47 -19.99 -7.32
C PRO A 210 -10.32 -21.01 -7.31
N LEU A 211 -10.64 -22.31 -7.33
CA LEU A 211 -9.65 -23.40 -7.22
C LEU A 211 -8.68 -23.44 -8.41
N ASP A 212 -9.12 -22.96 -9.56
CA ASP A 212 -8.37 -22.84 -10.80
C ASP A 212 -7.62 -21.50 -10.91
N TRP A 213 -7.75 -20.59 -9.94
CA TRP A 213 -6.99 -19.34 -9.94
C TRP A 213 -5.49 -19.62 -9.98
N ARG A 214 -4.79 -18.85 -10.81
CA ARG A 214 -3.33 -18.88 -10.92
C ARG A 214 -2.82 -17.45 -10.82
N PRO A 215 -1.75 -17.20 -10.06
CA PRO A 215 -1.14 -15.89 -10.01
C PRO A 215 -0.63 -15.53 -11.40
N GLY A 216 -0.88 -14.29 -11.82
CA GLY A 216 -0.16 -13.71 -12.95
C GLY A 216 1.35 -13.69 -12.67
N THR A 217 2.14 -13.42 -13.71
CA THR A 217 3.58 -13.27 -13.58
C THR A 217 3.89 -12.14 -12.59
N PRO A 218 4.75 -12.36 -11.58
CA PRO A 218 5.19 -11.28 -10.71
C PRO A 218 5.87 -10.18 -11.53
N PRO A 219 5.73 -8.91 -11.14
CA PRO A 219 6.34 -7.81 -11.88
C PRO A 219 7.84 -8.06 -12.01
N ARG A 220 8.37 -7.78 -13.20
CA ARG A 220 9.79 -8.01 -13.49
C ARG A 220 10.64 -7.32 -12.44
N LYS A 221 11.45 -8.11 -11.70
CA LYS A 221 12.32 -7.59 -10.64
C LYS A 221 13.22 -6.53 -11.26
N GLN A 222 13.05 -5.27 -10.85
CA GLN A 222 13.90 -4.15 -11.31
C GLN A 222 15.29 -4.18 -10.65
N ALA A 223 15.69 -5.32 -10.05
CA ALA A 223 17.04 -5.52 -9.53
C ALA A 223 18.00 -5.73 -10.69
N ASP A 224 18.59 -4.64 -11.14
CA ASP A 224 19.67 -4.58 -12.10
C ASP A 224 20.97 -4.15 -11.40
N ARG A 225 22.05 -4.06 -12.19
CA ARG A 225 23.38 -3.60 -11.74
C ARG A 225 23.31 -2.24 -11.02
N VAL A 226 22.40 -1.36 -11.43
CA VAL A 226 22.20 -0.02 -10.85
C VAL A 226 21.70 -0.13 -9.40
N ASN A 227 20.83 -1.10 -9.09
CA ASN A 227 20.41 -1.31 -7.70
C ASN A 227 21.56 -1.71 -6.78
N GLU A 228 22.45 -2.60 -7.23
CA GLU A 228 23.63 -2.99 -6.42
C GLU A 228 24.62 -1.82 -6.27
N GLU A 229 24.81 -1.03 -7.33
CA GLU A 229 25.68 0.15 -7.32
C GLU A 229 25.23 1.22 -6.33
N TRP A 230 23.92 1.38 -6.12
CA TRP A 230 23.37 2.38 -5.20
C TRP A 230 23.25 1.86 -3.77
N HIS A 231 23.09 0.54 -3.63
CA HIS A 231 22.92 -0.10 -2.34
C HIS A 231 24.18 -0.04 -1.48
N ALA A 232 25.36 -0.28 -2.07
CA ALA A 232 26.63 -0.22 -1.36
C ALA A 232 26.94 1.16 -0.71
N PRO A 233 26.89 2.30 -1.45
CA PRO A 233 27.14 3.60 -0.86
C PRO A 233 26.08 4.02 0.16
N LEU A 234 24.81 3.64 -0.04
CA LEU A 234 23.75 3.87 0.95
C LEU A 234 24.04 3.13 2.25
N ARG A 235 24.36 1.83 2.20
CA ARG A 235 24.73 1.06 3.39
C ARG A 235 25.92 1.69 4.11
N SER A 236 26.93 2.15 3.38
CA SER A 236 28.07 2.86 3.98
C SER A 236 27.70 4.19 4.62
N ALA A 237 26.69 4.91 4.10
CA ALA A 237 26.19 6.14 4.69
C ALA A 237 25.41 5.86 6.00
N GLU A 238 24.45 4.93 5.96
CA GLU A 238 23.65 4.54 7.13
C GLU A 238 24.53 4.01 8.29
N ASN A 239 25.56 3.21 7.98
CA ASN A 239 26.47 2.70 9.01
C ASN A 239 27.27 3.82 9.71
N ARG A 240 27.56 4.92 9.01
CA ARG A 240 28.26 6.09 9.58
C ARG A 240 27.33 6.95 10.43
N GLU A 241 26.05 7.06 10.08
CA GLU A 241 25.08 7.85 10.84
C GLU A 241 24.54 7.12 12.06
N HIS A 242 24.38 5.80 12.00
CA HIS A 242 23.69 5.03 13.04
C HIS A 242 24.60 4.10 13.86
N GLY A 243 25.90 4.03 13.57
CA GLY A 243 26.85 3.23 14.35
C GLY A 243 26.49 1.75 14.34
N GLU A 244 26.75 1.08 13.21
CA GLU A 244 26.58 -0.38 12.98
C GLU A 244 25.29 -1.01 13.55
N VAL A 245 24.19 -0.99 12.79
CA VAL A 245 23.14 -2.04 12.87
C VAL A 245 22.42 -2.15 11.52
N TRP A 246 22.88 -3.00 10.60
CA TRP A 246 22.09 -3.56 9.47
C TRP A 246 22.69 -4.87 8.96
#